data_AF-A0A927DWV8-F1
#
_entry.id   AF-A0A927DWV8-F1
#
_cell.length_a   1.000
_cell.length_b   1.000
_cell.length_c   1.000
_cell.angle_alpha   90.00
_cell.angle_beta   90.00
_cell.angle_gamma   90.00
#
_symmetry.space_group_name_H-M   'P 1'
#
loop_
_entity.id
_entity.type
_entity.pdbx_description
1 polymer ?
#
loop_
_entity_poly.entity_id
_entity_poly.type
_entity_poly.pdbx_seq_one_letter_code
_entity_poly.pdbx_strand_id
1 'polypeptide(L)' 'MSQSKYRQLDVRAPRGTTLTAKSWLTEAPLRMLMNNLDPDVAENPHELVVYGGIGRAARNWECYDAIVKALKNLGKR' A
#
# COMPACT_ATOMS: atom_id res chain seq x y z
N MET A 1 17.05 -12.74 -6.84
CA MET A 1 15.95 -13.07 -5.90
C MET A 1 14.64 -12.78 -6.60
N SER A 2 13.73 -13.75 -6.68
CA SER A 2 12.47 -13.58 -7.43
C SER A 2 11.60 -12.53 -6.75
N GLN A 3 11.43 -11.36 -7.37
CA GLN A 3 10.49 -10.33 -6.93
C GLN A 3 9.08 -10.79 -7.32
N SER A 4 8.49 -11.69 -6.51
CA SER A 4 7.14 -12.16 -6.73
C SER A 4 6.18 -10.97 -6.78
N LYS A 5 5.41 -10.89 -7.86
CA LYS A 5 4.31 -9.92 -7.98
C LYS A 5 3.05 -10.42 -7.29
N TYR A 6 2.98 -11.70 -6.95
CA TYR A 6 1.85 -12.32 -6.26
C TYR A 6 2.14 -12.53 -4.77
N ARG A 7 1.18 -12.17 -3.91
CA ARG A 7 1.15 -12.48 -2.47
C ARG A 7 -0.31 -12.67 -2.06
N GLN A 8 -0.64 -13.81 -1.46
CA GLN A 8 -1.98 -14.09 -0.95
C GLN A 8 -2.18 -13.38 0.40
N LEU A 9 -2.48 -12.08 0.33
CA LEU A 9 -2.70 -11.20 1.47
C LEU A 9 -3.74 -10.15 1.11
N ASP A 10 -4.74 -9.99 1.96
CA ASP A 10 -5.71 -8.92 1.83
C ASP A 10 -5.20 -7.66 2.52
N VAL A 11 -4.94 -6.63 1.74
CA VAL A 11 -4.50 -5.32 2.23
C VAL A 11 -5.75 -4.47 2.48
N ARG A 12 -5.84 -3.80 3.63
CA ARG A 12 -6.91 -2.83 3.90
C ARG A 12 -6.35 -1.60 4.59
N ALA A 13 -6.86 -0.43 4.24
CA ALA A 13 -6.44 0.82 4.85
C ALA A 13 -6.85 0.88 6.34
N PRO A 14 -5.94 1.29 7.25
CA PRO A 14 -6.28 1.61 8.63
C PRO A 14 -7.43 2.63 8.72
N ARG A 15 -8.33 2.43 9.69
CA ARG A 15 -9.52 3.27 9.90
C ARG A 15 -9.44 3.98 11.25
N GLY A 16 -10.30 4.99 11.45
CA GLY A 16 -10.33 5.79 12.67
C GLY A 16 -9.22 6.85 12.75
N THR A 17 -9.09 7.47 13.93
CA THR A 17 -8.21 8.63 14.16
C THR A 17 -6.81 8.27 14.65
N THR A 18 -6.54 7.00 14.95
CA THR A 18 -5.22 6.51 15.38
C THR A 18 -4.24 6.50 14.21
N LEU A 19 -3.05 7.08 14.40
CA LEU A 19 -2.01 7.12 13.37
C LEU A 19 -1.12 5.86 13.42
N THR A 20 -0.75 5.35 12.24
CA THR A 20 0.30 4.34 12.06
C THR A 20 1.65 4.99 11.71
N ALA A 21 1.61 6.10 10.98
CA ALA A 21 2.75 6.94 10.65
C ALA A 21 2.93 8.10 11.66
N LYS A 22 3.98 8.90 11.49
CA LYS A 22 4.33 9.99 12.43
C LYS A 22 3.45 11.25 12.33
N SER A 23 2.67 11.40 11.27
CA SER A 23 1.80 12.56 11.04
C SER A 23 0.68 12.24 10.07
N TRP A 24 -0.39 13.05 10.06
CA TRP A 24 -1.46 12.91 9.06
C TRP A 24 -0.97 13.04 7.61
N LEU A 25 0.05 13.87 7.36
CA LEU A 25 0.62 14.05 6.02
C LEU A 25 1.33 12.80 5.49
N THR A 26 1.81 11.93 6.39
CA THR A 26 2.44 10.65 6.02
C THR A 26 1.50 9.46 6.18
N GLU A 27 0.49 9.57 7.05
CA GLU A 27 -0.59 8.60 7.20
C GLU A 27 -1.54 8.62 5.99
N ALA A 28 -1.90 9.79 5.48
CA ALA A 28 -2.82 9.92 4.34
C ALA A 28 -2.34 9.14 3.10
N PRO A 29 -1.12 9.34 2.57
CA PRO A 29 -0.63 8.54 1.44
C PRO A 29 -0.48 7.05 1.78
N LEU A 30 -0.18 6.70 3.04
CA LEU A 30 -0.13 5.30 3.48
C LEU A 30 -1.51 4.64 3.36
N ARG A 31 -2.56 5.30 3.89
CA ARG A 31 -3.94 4.79 3.79
C ARG A 31 -4.42 4.76 2.36
N MET A 32 -4.12 5.76 1.55
CA MET A 32 -4.52 5.78 0.13
C MET A 32 -3.83 4.66 -0.67
N LEU A 33 -2.54 4.40 -0.42
CA LEU A 33 -1.83 3.27 -1.03
C LEU A 33 -2.50 1.94 -0.66
N MET A 34 -2.82 1.74 0.63
CA MET A 34 -3.48 0.52 1.10
C MET A 34 -4.92 0.39 0.58
N ASN A 35 -5.64 1.52 0.44
CA ASN A 35 -6.99 1.55 -0.09
C ASN A 35 -7.03 1.16 -1.58
N ASN A 36 -6.03 1.55 -2.37
CA ASN A 36 -5.89 1.11 -3.75
C ASN A 36 -5.72 -0.42 -3.89
N LEU A 37 -5.39 -1.14 -2.81
CA LEU A 37 -5.21 -2.59 -2.80
C LEU A 37 -6.27 -3.30 -1.94
N ASP A 38 -7.32 -2.60 -1.52
CA ASP A 38 -8.43 -3.21 -0.81
C ASP A 38 -9.18 -4.16 -1.75
N PRO A 39 -9.50 -5.41 -1.34
CA PRO A 39 -10.26 -6.35 -2.17
C PRO A 39 -11.61 -5.83 -2.67
N ASP A 40 -12.20 -4.85 -1.98
CA ASP A 40 -13.46 -4.23 -2.40
C ASP A 40 -13.24 -3.04 -3.37
N VAL A 41 -11.98 -2.70 -3.67
CA VAL A 41 -11.59 -1.55 -4.51
C VAL A 41 -10.81 -2.00 -5.76
N ALA A 42 -9.85 -2.91 -5.59
CA ALA A 42 -8.91 -3.31 -6.64
C ALA A 42 -9.43 -4.51 -7.47
N GLU A 43 -9.17 -4.50 -8.77
CA GLU A 43 -9.52 -5.61 -9.66
C GLU A 43 -8.71 -6.90 -9.37
N ASN A 44 -7.41 -6.78 -9.03
CA ASN A 44 -6.57 -7.93 -8.65
C ASN A 44 -5.47 -7.49 -7.64
N PRO A 45 -5.83 -7.34 -6.35
CA PRO A 45 -4.94 -6.77 -5.33
C PRO A 45 -3.72 -7.65 -5.03
N HIS A 46 -3.84 -8.97 -5.15
CA HIS A 46 -2.74 -9.90 -4.84
C HIS A 46 -1.58 -9.77 -5.84
N GLU A 47 -1.86 -9.25 -7.04
CA GLU A 47 -0.86 -8.85 -8.05
C GLU A 47 -0.52 -7.35 -8.07
N LEU A 48 -0.99 -6.61 -7.06
CA LEU A 48 -0.89 -5.16 -6.91
C LEU A 48 -1.65 -4.36 -7.97
N VAL A 49 -2.53 -4.99 -8.75
CA VAL A 49 -3.28 -4.36 -9.84
C VAL A 49 -4.55 -3.71 -9.28
N VAL A 50 -4.72 -2.41 -9.57
CA VAL A 50 -5.86 -1.62 -9.11
C VAL A 50 -6.97 -1.65 -10.18
N TYR A 51 -6.70 -1.14 -11.37
CA TYR A 51 -7.61 -1.17 -12.52
C TYR A 51 -6.84 -0.88 -13.82
N GLY A 52 -7.52 -0.98 -14.97
CA GLY A 52 -6.95 -0.58 -16.27
C GLY A 52 -5.92 -1.58 -16.80
N GLY A 53 -6.21 -2.87 -16.67
CA GLY A 53 -5.34 -3.95 -17.15
C GLY A 53 -4.20 -4.23 -16.18
N ILE A 54 -3.06 -3.54 -16.34
CA ILE A 54 -1.86 -3.74 -15.50
C ILE A 54 -1.49 -2.51 -14.67
N GLY A 55 -2.42 -1.57 -14.49
CA GLY A 55 -2.23 -0.41 -13.62
C GLY A 55 -2.03 -0.85 -12.17
N ARG A 56 -0.79 -0.78 -11.68
CA ARG A 56 -0.41 -1.25 -10.33
C ARG A 56 -0.17 -0.13 -9.34
N ALA A 57 -0.49 -0.37 -8.07
CA ALA A 57 -0.20 0.55 -6.97
C ALA A 57 1.30 0.60 -6.61
N ALA A 58 2.03 -0.50 -6.85
CA ALA A 58 3.48 -0.59 -6.67
C ALA A 58 4.09 -1.57 -7.69
N ARG A 59 5.41 -1.49 -7.91
CA ARG A 59 6.12 -2.32 -8.92
C ARG A 59 6.04 -3.82 -8.64
N ASN A 60 6.19 -4.19 -7.37
CA ASN A 60 6.17 -5.54 -6.82
C ASN A 60 6.01 -5.41 -5.28
N TRP A 61 5.87 -6.54 -4.59
CA TRP A 61 5.63 -6.55 -3.16
C TRP A 61 6.80 -6.03 -2.32
N GLU A 62 8.04 -6.21 -2.77
CA GLU A 62 9.22 -5.63 -2.12
C GLU A 62 9.17 -4.09 -2.13
N CYS A 63 8.82 -3.50 -3.28
CA CYS A 63 8.63 -2.05 -3.39
C CYS A 63 7.45 -1.56 -2.53
N TYR A 64 6.34 -2.31 -2.50
CA TYR A 64 5.21 -1.99 -1.62
C TYR A 64 5.63 -1.94 -0.14
N ASP A 65 6.31 -2.99 0.33
CA ASP A 65 6.78 -3.08 1.73
C ASP A 65 7.76 -1.94 2.05
N ALA A 66 8.65 -1.60 1.11
CA ALA A 66 9.58 -0.49 1.24
C ALA A 66 8.88 0.87 1.33
N ILE A 67 7.86 1.13 0.50
CA ILE A 67 7.06 2.36 0.53
C ILE A 67 6.31 2.46 1.86
N VAL A 68 5.65 1.40 2.30
CA VAL A 68 4.94 1.35 3.59
C VAL A 68 5.92 1.66 4.74
N LYS A 69 7.09 1.01 4.76
CA LYS A 69 8.13 1.26 5.78
C LYS A 69 8.62 2.70 5.73
N ALA A 70 8.85 3.26 4.54
CA ALA A 70 9.30 4.64 4.38
C ALA A 70 8.25 5.62 4.92
N LEU A 71 6.98 5.49 4.53
CA LEU A 71 5.89 6.36 4.99
C LEU A 71 5.69 6.32 6.50
N LYS A 72 5.76 5.14 7.12
CA LYS A 72 5.67 5.00 8.59
C LYS A 72 6.79 5.75 9.32
N ASN A 73 8.00 5.77 8.73
CA ASN A 73 9.18 6.35 9.38
C ASN A 73 9.46 7.80 8.97
N LEU A 74 8.84 8.29 7.89
CA LEU A 74 9.00 9.64 7.38
C LEU A 74 8.44 10.66 8.38
N GLY A 75 9.28 11.62 8.77
CA GLY A 75 8.94 12.68 9.71
C GLY A 75 9.95 13.82 9.61
N LYS A 76 9.63 14.96 10.23
CA LYS A 76 10.56 16.10 10.28
C LYS A 76 11.78 15.73 11.14
N ARG A 77 12.96 16.15 10.69
CA ARG A 77 14.16 16.16 11.54
C ARG A 77 14.02 17.23 12.60
#